data_AF-A0A3C0SA08-F1
#
_entry.id   AF-A0A3C0SA08-F1
#
_cell.length_a   1.000
_cell.length_b   1.000
_cell.length_c   1.000
_cell.angle_alpha   90.00
_cell.angle_beta   90.00
_cell.angle_gamma   90.00
#
_symmetry.space_group_name_H-M   'P 1'
#
loop_
_entity.id
_entity.type
_entity.pdbx_description
1 polymer ?
#
loop_
_entity_poly.entity_id
_entity_poly.type
_entity_poly.pdbx_seq_one_letter_code
_entity_poly.pdbx_strand_id
1 'polypeptide(L)'
;DRVMINIFGAHNEQNQMFNVDGHQWRRHLRQVGSDMIDVEEFGGGEHIQAEMTAGGTYSNPGTYLWLNARTPYQQAGQWGYFKVLPAGDRSVLPLGGASAKGVKSASTAGDDVLSMND
;
A
#
# COMPACT_ATOMS: atom_id res chain seq x y z
N ASP A 1 13.60 -1.07 -1.31
CA ASP A 1 13.14 -1.14 -2.72
C ASP A 1 12.63 0.21 -3.22
N ARG A 2 12.73 0.47 -4.53
CA ARG A 2 12.07 1.60 -5.18
C ARG A 2 10.69 1.13 -5.65
N VAL A 3 9.64 1.82 -5.24
CA VAL A 3 8.25 1.44 -5.52
C VAL A 3 7.55 2.58 -6.23
N MET A 4 6.71 2.24 -7.22
CA MET A 4 5.81 3.17 -7.86
C MET A 4 4.38 2.71 -7.59
N ILE A 5 3.58 3.59 -6.99
CA ILE A 5 2.14 3.39 -6.84
C ILE A 5 1.46 4.31 -7.84
N ASN A 6 0.67 3.71 -8.73
CA ASN A 6 -0.16 4.44 -9.69
C ASN A 6 -1.59 4.50 -9.15
N ILE A 7 -2.10 5.70 -8.95
CA ILE A 7 -3.44 5.95 -8.43
C ILE A 7 -4.25 6.58 -9.56
N PHE A 8 -5.44 6.06 -9.81
CA PHE A 8 -6.33 6.54 -10.86
C PHE A 8 -7.66 6.95 -10.26
N GLY A 9 -8.07 8.19 -10.46
CA GLY A 9 -9.43 8.63 -10.18
C GLY A 9 -10.36 8.16 -11.28
N ALA A 10 -10.80 6.90 -11.24
CA ALA A 10 -11.61 6.33 -12.32
C ALA A 10 -12.93 7.11 -12.55
N HIS A 11 -13.76 7.23 -11.51
CA HIS A 11 -14.98 8.02 -11.53
C HIS A 11 -15.29 8.53 -10.12
N ASN A 12 -15.36 9.85 -9.95
CA ASN A 12 -15.74 10.48 -8.70
C ASN A 12 -16.13 11.94 -8.94
N GLU A 13 -17.20 12.42 -8.30
CA GLU A 13 -17.62 13.83 -8.31
C GLU A 13 -16.93 14.65 -7.20
N GLN A 14 -16.22 13.99 -6.29
CA GLN A 14 -15.55 14.59 -5.14
C GLN A 14 -14.04 14.32 -5.19
N ASN A 15 -13.25 15.32 -4.84
CA ASN A 15 -11.80 15.18 -4.78
C ASN A 15 -11.39 14.27 -3.61
N GLN A 16 -10.37 13.45 -3.89
CA GLN A 16 -9.78 12.47 -3.00
C GLN A 16 -8.36 12.90 -2.64
N MET A 17 -7.77 12.34 -1.59
CA MET A 17 -6.40 12.67 -1.19
C MET A 17 -5.64 11.39 -0.87
N PHE A 18 -4.65 11.03 -1.67
CA PHE A 18 -3.83 9.84 -1.44
C PHE A 18 -2.64 10.16 -0.54
N ASN A 19 -2.43 9.35 0.50
CA ASN A 19 -1.30 9.45 1.42
C ASN A 19 -0.74 8.06 1.76
N VAL A 20 0.56 8.00 2.03
CA VAL A 20 1.22 6.83 2.63
C VAL A 20 2.06 7.30 3.82
N ASP A 21 1.74 6.79 5.02
CA ASP A 21 2.43 7.14 6.25
C ASP A 21 3.95 6.95 6.14
N GLY A 22 4.71 7.92 6.64
CA GLY A 22 6.17 7.86 6.66
C GLY A 22 6.86 7.90 5.29
N HIS A 23 6.11 8.07 4.20
CA HIS A 23 6.64 8.11 2.84
C HIS A 23 6.37 9.48 2.21
N GLN A 24 7.33 9.91 1.39
CA GLN A 24 7.21 11.10 0.58
C GLN A 24 7.65 10.78 -0.85
N TRP A 25 7.06 11.47 -1.82
CA TRP A 25 7.44 11.42 -3.23
C TRP A 25 7.57 12.84 -3.79
N ARG A 26 8.18 12.96 -4.97
CA ARG A 26 8.26 14.24 -5.66
C ARG A 26 6.90 14.55 -6.29
N ARG A 27 6.37 15.76 -6.07
CA ARG A 27 5.15 16.25 -6.76
C ARG A 27 5.25 16.09 -8.28
N HIS A 28 6.40 16.42 -8.86
CA HIS A 28 6.68 16.20 -10.27
C HIS A 28 7.66 15.05 -10.43
N LEU A 29 7.21 13.99 -11.12
CA LEU A 29 7.95 12.74 -11.25
C LEU A 29 9.36 12.98 -11.81
N ARG A 30 10.37 12.59 -11.01
CA ARG A 30 11.81 12.66 -11.35
C ARG A 30 12.34 14.06 -11.69
N GLN A 31 11.56 15.11 -11.46
CA GLN A 31 12.04 16.48 -11.61
C GLN A 31 12.95 16.85 -10.43
N VAL A 32 14.21 17.18 -10.73
CA VAL A 32 15.16 17.66 -9.73
C VAL A 32 14.65 18.97 -9.12
N GLY A 33 14.71 19.08 -7.80
CA GLY A 33 14.22 20.26 -7.07
C GLY A 33 12.71 20.34 -6.90
N SER A 34 11.93 19.36 -7.40
CA SER A 34 10.50 19.27 -7.07
C SER A 34 10.30 19.10 -5.56
N ASP A 35 9.25 19.75 -5.05
CA ASP A 35 8.75 19.57 -3.70
C ASP A 35 8.55 18.08 -3.39
N MET A 36 8.92 17.71 -2.16
CA MET A 36 8.58 16.43 -1.58
C MET A 36 7.24 16.57 -0.87
N ILE A 37 6.29 15.70 -1.20
CA ILE A 37 4.96 15.67 -0.62
C ILE A 37 4.68 14.28 -0.07
N ASP A 38 3.85 14.21 0.97
CA ASP A 38 3.34 12.97 1.58
C ASP A 38 1.85 12.75 1.27
N VAL A 39 1.19 13.74 0.68
CA VAL A 39 -0.22 13.68 0.28
C VAL A 39 -0.42 14.41 -1.04
N GLU A 40 -1.27 13.83 -1.89
CA GLU A 40 -1.64 14.45 -3.17
C GLU A 40 -3.14 14.27 -3.45
N GLU A 41 -3.77 15.35 -3.88
CA GLU A 41 -5.17 15.37 -4.27
C GLU A 41 -5.35 14.80 -5.67
N PHE A 42 -6.46 14.10 -5.90
CA PHE A 42 -6.88 13.70 -7.24
C PHE A 42 -8.41 13.67 -7.37
N GLY A 43 -8.91 14.07 -8.53
CA GLY A 43 -10.30 14.01 -8.95
C GLY A 43 -10.56 12.93 -10.00
N GLY A 44 -11.79 12.90 -10.53
CA GLY A 44 -12.16 12.00 -11.63
C GLY A 44 -11.38 12.33 -12.92
N GLY A 45 -10.83 11.29 -13.57
CA GLY A 45 -9.99 11.40 -14.76
C GLY A 45 -8.51 11.70 -14.49
N GLU A 46 -8.14 11.98 -13.24
CA GLU A 46 -6.76 12.29 -12.86
C GLU A 46 -5.98 11.04 -12.44
N HIS A 47 -4.65 11.15 -12.43
CA HIS A 47 -3.78 10.10 -11.94
C HIS A 47 -2.57 10.67 -11.19
N ILE A 48 -2.12 9.93 -10.18
CA ILE A 48 -0.91 10.23 -9.42
C ILE A 48 0.12 9.13 -9.68
N GLN A 49 1.39 9.52 -9.78
CA GLN A 49 2.53 8.61 -9.85
C GLN A 49 3.45 8.85 -8.65
N ALA A 50 3.20 8.13 -7.56
CA ALA A 50 3.98 8.22 -6.34
C ALA A 50 5.19 7.27 -6.41
N GLU A 51 6.34 7.78 -6.86
CA GLU A 51 7.62 7.06 -6.81
C GLU A 51 8.34 7.34 -5.48
N MET A 52 8.49 6.30 -4.66
CA MET A 52 9.05 6.41 -3.31
C MET A 52 10.00 5.25 -2.97
N THR A 53 10.80 5.42 -1.93
CA THR A 53 11.60 4.33 -1.35
C THR A 53 10.78 3.63 -0.27
N ALA A 54 10.66 2.31 -0.35
CA ALA A 54 9.98 1.51 0.67
C ALA A 54 10.66 1.69 2.04
N GLY A 55 9.88 2.04 3.06
CA GLY A 55 10.33 2.37 4.41
C GLY A 55 10.64 3.87 4.59
N GLY A 56 10.25 4.71 3.63
CA GLY A 56 10.45 6.16 3.65
C GLY A 56 11.90 6.58 3.47
N THR A 57 12.21 7.81 3.87
CA THR A 57 13.55 8.43 3.78
C THR A 57 14.65 7.57 4.41
N TYR A 58 14.32 6.83 5.48
CA TYR A 58 15.27 6.01 6.23
C TYR A 58 15.21 4.52 5.89
N SER A 59 14.34 4.10 4.94
CA SER A 59 14.17 2.70 4.55
C SER A 59 13.87 1.75 5.71
N ASN A 60 13.06 2.21 6.68
CA ASN A 60 12.72 1.44 7.86
C ASN A 60 11.72 0.32 7.51
N PRO A 61 11.97 -0.94 7.91
CA PRO A 61 10.94 -1.96 7.90
C PRO A 61 9.80 -1.59 8.83
N GLY A 62 8.57 -1.91 8.44
CA GLY A 62 7.40 -1.52 9.21
C GLY A 62 6.08 -1.76 8.48
N THR A 63 5.00 -1.55 9.21
CA THR A 63 3.65 -1.52 8.64
C THR A 63 3.21 -0.06 8.60
N TYR A 64 2.99 0.45 7.39
CA TYR A 64 2.54 1.80 7.13
C TYR A 64 1.08 1.76 6.68
N LEU A 65 0.35 2.84 6.91
CA LEU A 65 -0.99 3.01 6.36
C LEU A 65 -0.87 3.72 5.01
N TRP A 66 -1.48 3.18 3.96
CA TRP A 66 -1.94 4.03 2.87
C TRP A 66 -3.40 4.38 3.17
N LEU A 67 -3.79 5.61 2.92
CA LEU A 67 -5.15 6.06 3.23
C LEU A 67 -5.60 7.20 2.32
N ASN A 68 -6.92 7.38 2.30
CA ASN A 68 -7.51 8.62 1.87
C ASN A 68 -7.43 9.66 3.00
N ALA A 69 -6.66 10.74 2.85
CA ALA A 69 -6.47 11.73 3.91
C ALA A 69 -7.74 12.52 4.27
N ARG A 70 -8.84 12.38 3.50
CA ARG A 70 -10.15 12.93 3.89
C ARG A 70 -10.89 11.94 4.80
N THR A 71 -11.15 12.37 6.03
CA THR A 71 -11.73 11.57 7.11
C THR A 71 -12.97 10.74 6.71
N PRO A 72 -13.97 11.27 5.95
CA PRO A 72 -15.15 10.48 5.58
C PRO A 72 -14.82 9.23 4.74
N TYR A 73 -13.85 9.32 3.82
CA TYR A 73 -13.42 8.17 3.01
C TYR A 73 -12.59 7.19 3.80
N GLN A 74 -11.77 7.71 4.72
CA GLN A 74 -11.06 6.90 5.72
C GLN A 74 -12.05 6.06 6.56
N GLN A 75 -13.09 6.70 7.09
CA GLN A 75 -14.15 6.02 7.85
C GLN A 75 -14.93 5.01 7.00
N ALA A 76 -15.08 5.28 5.70
CA ALA A 76 -15.68 4.36 4.74
C ALA A 76 -14.74 3.22 4.28
N GLY A 77 -13.52 3.11 4.82
CA GLY A 77 -12.61 2.00 4.56
C GLY A 77 -11.62 2.23 3.41
N GLN A 78 -11.45 3.46 2.92
CA GLN A 78 -10.41 3.77 1.91
C GLN A 78 -9.04 3.91 2.57
N TRP A 79 -8.50 2.77 3.00
CA TRP A 79 -7.16 2.64 3.54
C TRP A 79 -6.69 1.19 3.44
N GLY A 80 -5.41 0.95 3.66
CA GLY A 80 -4.85 -0.37 3.75
C GLY A 80 -3.39 -0.34 4.19
N TYR A 81 -2.79 -1.51 4.40
CA TYR A 81 -1.41 -1.58 4.84
C TYR A 81 -0.43 -1.59 3.67
N PHE A 82 0.57 -0.73 3.74
CA PHE A 82 1.80 -0.84 2.97
C PHE A 82 2.88 -1.43 3.89
N LYS A 83 3.11 -2.74 3.77
CA LYS A 83 4.05 -3.46 4.65
C LYS A 83 5.42 -3.57 3.98
N VAL A 84 6.43 -3.06 4.66
CA VAL A 84 7.84 -3.15 4.26
C VAL A 84 8.53 -4.14 5.17
N LEU A 85 8.98 -5.25 4.61
CA LEU A 85 9.63 -6.30 5.36
C LEU A 85 11.11 -5.98 5.59
N PRO A 86 11.73 -6.51 6.66
CA PRO A 86 13.18 -6.51 6.81
C PRO A 86 13.86 -7.13 5.58
N ALA A 87 15.04 -6.65 5.24
CA ALA A 87 15.80 -7.19 4.13
C ALA A 87 16.00 -8.71 4.28
N GLY A 88 15.63 -9.47 3.24
CA GLY A 88 15.72 -10.93 3.23
C GLY A 88 14.51 -11.68 3.80
N ASP A 89 13.57 -11.00 4.44
CA ASP A 89 12.35 -11.62 4.95
C ASP A 89 11.37 -11.93 3.79
N ARG A 90 10.81 -13.14 3.80
CA ARG A 90 9.87 -13.69 2.82
C ARG A 90 8.63 -14.30 3.47
N SER A 91 8.31 -13.87 4.69
CA SER A 91 7.20 -14.39 5.51
C SER A 91 5.81 -14.00 4.99
N VAL A 92 5.69 -13.06 4.05
CA VAL A 92 4.40 -12.75 3.41
C VAL A 92 4.04 -13.92 2.50
N LEU A 93 3.10 -14.71 2.97
CA LEU A 93 2.52 -15.82 2.23
C LEU A 93 1.41 -15.28 1.32
N PRO A 94 1.26 -15.79 0.08
CA PRO A 94 0.11 -15.48 -0.77
C PRO A 94 -1.21 -15.78 -0.04
N LEU A 95 -2.21 -14.94 -0.29
CA LEU A 95 -3.59 -15.25 0.08
C LEU A 95 -4.06 -16.49 -0.69
N GLY A 96 -4.78 -17.37 0.01
CA GLY A 96 -5.13 -18.74 -0.39
C GLY A 96 -5.39 -18.94 -1.88
N GLY A 97 -4.66 -19.89 -2.48
CA GLY A 97 -4.87 -20.41 -3.83
C GLY A 97 -3.90 -19.88 -4.91
N ALA A 98 -3.23 -18.75 -4.69
CA ALA A 98 -2.29 -18.17 -5.65
C ALA A 98 -0.83 -18.29 -5.19
N SER A 99 -0.35 -19.50 -4.91
CA SER A 99 1.09 -19.73 -4.79
C SER A 99 1.71 -19.99 -6.17
N ALA A 100 2.73 -19.21 -6.54
CA ALA A 100 3.72 -19.71 -7.50
C ALA A 100 4.20 -21.09 -7.00
N LYS A 101 4.33 -22.08 -7.89
CA LYS A 101 4.72 -23.46 -7.51
C LYS A 101 5.89 -23.42 -6.51
N GLY A 102 5.65 -23.91 -5.29
CA GLY A 102 6.67 -24.01 -4.23
C GLY A 102 6.65 -22.94 -3.14
N VAL A 103 5.70 -21.98 -3.14
CA VAL A 103 5.56 -20.99 -2.06
C VAL A 103 4.44 -21.41 -1.09
N LYS A 104 4.72 -21.41 0.21
CA LYS A 104 3.70 -21.70 1.24
C LYS A 104 2.63 -20.58 1.23
N SER A 105 1.36 -20.92 1.34
CA SER A 105 0.25 -19.94 1.41
C SER A 105 -0.19 -19.73 2.86
N ALA A 106 -0.79 -18.58 3.18
CA ALA A 106 -1.42 -18.37 4.48
C ALA A 106 -2.63 -19.31 4.63
N SER A 107 -2.94 -19.73 5.86
CA SER A 107 -4.08 -20.60 6.14
C SER A 107 -5.40 -19.96 5.71
N THR A 108 -6.31 -20.80 5.22
CA THR A 108 -7.69 -20.43 4.94
C THR A 108 -8.54 -20.50 6.20
N ALA A 109 -9.62 -19.70 6.24
CA ALA A 109 -10.60 -19.79 7.32
C ALA A 109 -11.24 -21.19 7.33
N GLY A 110 -10.90 -22.00 8.34
CA GLY A 110 -11.31 -23.41 8.47
C GLY A 110 -10.17 -24.37 8.76
N ASP A 111 -8.91 -23.96 8.54
CA ASP A 111 -7.75 -24.82 8.76
C ASP A 111 -7.40 -25.03 10.26
N ASP A 112 -8.01 -24.23 11.15
CA ASP A 112 -7.82 -24.28 12.60
C ASP A 112 -8.78 -25.26 13.31
N VAL A 113 -9.64 -25.97 12.56
CA VAL A 113 -10.50 -27.00 13.16
C VAL A 113 -9.63 -28.23 13.42
N LEU A 114 -9.05 -28.29 14.63
CA LEU A 114 -8.40 -29.50 15.15
C LEU A 114 -9.35 -30.68 14.97
N SER A 115 -8.93 -31.71 14.23
CA SER A 115 -9.66 -32.96 14.19
C SER A 115 -9.60 -33.61 15.58
N MET A 116 -10.60 -33.32 16.42
CA MET A 116 -10.92 -34.18 17.54
C MET A 116 -11.43 -35.49 16.94
N ASN A 117 -10.54 -36.48 16.83
CA ASN A 117 -10.95 -37.86 16.60
C ASN A 117 -11.53 -38.42 17.91
N ASP A 118 -12.72 -38.99 17.83
CA ASP A 118 -13.28 -39.91 18.82
C ASP A 118 -12.51 -41.24 18.87
#